data_AF-X1D7E0-F1
#
_entry.id   AF-X1D7E0-F1
#
_cell.length_a   1.000
_cell.length_b   1.000
_cell.length_c   1.000
_cell.angle_alpha   90.00
_cell.angle_beta   90.00
_cell.angle_gamma   90.00
#
_symmetry.space_group_name_H-M   'P 1'
#
loop_
_entity.id
_entity.type
_entity.pdbx_description
1 polymer ?
#
loop_
_entity_poly.entity_id
_entity_poly.type
_entity_poly.pdbx_seq_one_letter_code
_entity_poly.pdbx_strand_id
1 'polypeptide(L)'
;RFRQNLLGKRVDYSGRSVIVVGPELKLNQCGLPKKMALELFKPFIFHKLEKEGLVPSVKVAREWHEQEKPEVWDYLEEIVKEHPILLNRAPTLHRLGIQAFEPILIEGKAIQIHPLVCAAFNADFDGDQMAVHIPLSVEAQVEAQTLMLSTQNILSPAHGRPLAIPSQDMVLGCYYLTLEKKEMKGEGRIFASEDDVLLALSYQLISSWQ
;
A
#
# COMPACT_ATOMS: atom_id res chain seq x y z
N ARG A 1 -1.24 -29.62 -20.82
CA ARG A 1 -2.57 -29.65 -20.17
C ARG A 1 -2.49 -29.52 -18.65
N PHE A 2 -1.77 -30.39 -17.92
CA PHE A 2 -1.74 -30.36 -16.44
C PHE A 2 -1.20 -29.03 -15.85
N ARG A 3 0.03 -28.63 -16.19
CA ARG A 3 0.65 -27.41 -15.64
C ARG A 3 -0.04 -26.10 -16.04
N GLN A 4 -0.46 -25.97 -17.30
CA GLN A 4 -0.97 -24.71 -17.83
C GLN A 4 -2.45 -24.44 -17.53
N ASN A 5 -3.28 -25.48 -17.36
CA ASN A 5 -4.73 -25.30 -17.25
C ASN A 5 -5.30 -25.73 -15.88
N LEU A 6 -4.60 -26.61 -15.15
CA LEU A 6 -5.04 -27.03 -13.82
C LEU A 6 -4.35 -26.20 -12.73
N LEU A 7 -3.06 -25.93 -12.86
CA LEU A 7 -2.29 -25.16 -11.88
C LEU A 7 -2.25 -23.66 -12.21
N GLY A 8 -2.19 -23.31 -13.50
CA GLY A 8 -2.40 -21.94 -13.97
C GLY A 8 -3.84 -21.74 -14.38
N LYS A 9 -4.51 -20.73 -13.81
CA LYS A 9 -5.83 -20.28 -14.27
C LYS A 9 -5.89 -18.76 -14.28
N ARG A 10 -6.56 -18.22 -15.30
CA ARG A 10 -6.98 -16.82 -15.26
C ARG A 10 -8.10 -16.70 -14.24
N VAL A 11 -8.06 -15.65 -13.44
CA VAL A 11 -8.99 -15.42 -12.35
C VAL A 11 -9.68 -14.08 -12.54
N ASP A 12 -10.97 -14.04 -12.21
CA ASP A 12 -11.74 -12.80 -12.16
C ASP A 12 -11.37 -12.00 -10.90
N TYR A 13 -11.92 -10.78 -10.77
CA TYR A 13 -11.63 -9.87 -9.64
C TYR A 13 -10.13 -9.58 -9.48
N SER A 14 -9.46 -9.46 -10.62
CA SER A 14 -8.04 -9.13 -10.70
C SER A 14 -7.78 -7.95 -11.62
N GLY A 15 -6.77 -7.15 -11.28
CA GLY A 15 -6.34 -5.98 -12.04
C GLY A 15 -4.82 -5.94 -12.14
N ARG A 16 -4.28 -5.11 -13.03
CA ARG A 16 -2.84 -4.85 -13.13
C ARG A 16 -2.59 -3.39 -13.45
N SER A 17 -1.63 -2.78 -12.79
CA SER A 17 -1.13 -1.45 -13.16
C SER A 17 0.35 -1.30 -12.80
N VAL A 18 0.94 -0.22 -13.31
CA VAL A 18 2.27 0.24 -12.95
C VAL A 18 2.28 0.66 -11.48
N ILE A 19 3.37 0.38 -10.79
CA ILE A 19 3.58 0.81 -9.41
C ILE A 19 4.35 2.12 -9.36
N VAL A 20 4.02 2.95 -8.38
CA VAL A 20 4.72 4.20 -8.05
C VAL A 20 4.94 4.27 -6.54
N VAL A 21 5.85 5.13 -6.13
CA VAL A 21 6.18 5.31 -4.71
C VAL A 21 5.04 6.02 -3.97
N GLY A 22 4.65 5.49 -2.81
CA GLY A 22 3.72 6.14 -1.88
C GLY A 22 4.37 6.30 -0.51
N PRO A 23 5.21 7.34 -0.29
CA PRO A 23 6.02 7.47 0.92
C PRO A 23 5.18 7.81 2.18
N GLU A 24 4.01 8.42 2.01
CA GLU A 24 3.09 8.79 3.10
C GLU A 24 2.19 7.63 3.57
N LEU A 25 2.23 6.49 2.87
CA LEU A 25 1.43 5.32 3.22
C LEU A 25 1.98 4.67 4.50
N LYS A 26 1.12 3.99 5.26
CA LYS A 26 1.59 3.06 6.29
C LYS A 26 2.06 1.74 5.67
N LEU A 27 2.84 0.96 6.41
CA LEU A 27 3.40 -0.30 5.92
C LEU A 27 2.31 -1.29 5.44
N ASN A 28 1.16 -1.33 6.12
CA ASN A 28 -0.01 -2.16 5.78
C ASN A 28 -0.89 -1.61 4.66
N GLN A 29 -0.59 -0.42 4.14
CA GLN A 29 -1.46 0.27 3.18
C GLN A 29 -0.88 0.27 1.78
N CYS A 30 -1.77 0.34 0.79
CA CYS A 30 -1.41 0.60 -0.60
C CYS A 30 -2.39 1.59 -1.23
N GLY A 31 -1.93 2.43 -2.14
CA GLY A 31 -2.82 3.29 -2.91
C GLY A 31 -3.42 2.54 -4.11
N LEU A 32 -4.74 2.42 -4.15
CA LEU A 32 -5.49 1.77 -5.22
C LEU A 32 -6.21 2.84 -6.07
N PRO A 33 -5.98 2.89 -7.40
CA PRO A 33 -6.67 3.84 -8.27
C PRO A 33 -8.19 3.70 -8.21
N LYS A 34 -8.90 4.81 -8.03
CA LYS A 34 -10.37 4.84 -7.96
C LYS A 34 -11.06 4.08 -9.10
N LYS A 35 -10.64 4.28 -10.35
CA LYS A 35 -11.21 3.58 -11.51
C LYS A 35 -10.98 2.07 -11.48
N MET A 36 -9.82 1.64 -11.00
CA MET A 36 -9.53 0.21 -10.83
C MET A 36 -10.40 -0.38 -9.72
N ALA A 37 -10.48 0.29 -8.58
CA ALA A 37 -11.30 -0.15 -7.45
C ALA A 37 -12.79 -0.24 -7.85
N LEU A 38 -13.29 0.76 -8.56
CA LEU A 38 -14.66 0.80 -9.07
C LEU A 38 -14.99 -0.47 -9.89
N GLU A 39 -14.11 -0.88 -10.79
CA GLU A 39 -14.26 -2.10 -11.59
C GLU A 39 -14.17 -3.39 -10.76
N LEU A 40 -13.17 -3.49 -9.88
CA LEU A 40 -12.93 -4.71 -9.11
C LEU A 40 -14.01 -4.97 -8.05
N PHE A 41 -14.57 -3.91 -7.46
CA PHE A 41 -15.57 -4.01 -6.39
C PHE A 41 -17.03 -3.95 -6.89
N LYS A 42 -17.26 -3.97 -8.22
CA LYS A 42 -18.59 -3.90 -8.85
C LYS A 42 -19.70 -4.70 -8.15
N PRO A 43 -19.55 -6.01 -7.87
CA PRO A 43 -20.64 -6.78 -7.28
C PRO A 43 -20.97 -6.36 -5.85
N PHE A 44 -19.95 -5.96 -5.08
CA PHE A 44 -20.13 -5.50 -3.70
C PHE A 44 -20.92 -4.19 -3.66
N ILE A 45 -20.60 -3.28 -4.58
CA ILE A 45 -21.32 -2.01 -4.73
C ILE A 45 -22.79 -2.28 -5.09
N PHE A 46 -23.05 -3.13 -6.09
CA PHE A 46 -24.42 -3.44 -6.52
C PHE A 46 -25.24 -4.08 -5.41
N HIS A 47 -24.65 -5.05 -4.70
CA HIS A 47 -25.32 -5.72 -3.60
C HIS A 47 -25.64 -4.75 -2.45
N LYS A 48 -24.71 -3.83 -2.13
CA LYS A 48 -24.90 -2.86 -1.05
C LYS A 48 -25.95 -1.81 -1.40
N LEU A 49 -25.92 -1.25 -2.61
CA LEU A 49 -26.92 -0.30 -3.09
C LEU A 49 -28.35 -0.87 -3.06
N GLU A 50 -28.51 -2.15 -3.45
CA GLU A 50 -29.80 -2.85 -3.42
C GLU A 50 -30.24 -3.12 -1.97
N LYS A 51 -29.32 -3.59 -1.12
CA LYS A 51 -29.61 -3.90 0.29
C LYS A 51 -30.04 -2.66 1.09
N GLU A 52 -29.48 -1.50 0.79
CA GLU A 52 -29.83 -0.23 1.44
C GLU A 52 -31.06 0.44 0.82
N GLY A 53 -31.64 -0.15 -0.24
CA GLY A 53 -32.87 0.33 -0.86
C GLY A 53 -32.71 1.59 -1.72
N LEU A 54 -31.47 1.99 -2.05
CA LEU A 54 -31.20 3.14 -2.92
C LEU A 54 -31.57 2.87 -4.38
N VAL A 55 -31.47 1.60 -4.79
CA VAL A 55 -31.85 1.15 -6.12
C VAL A 55 -32.81 -0.03 -6.01
N PRO A 56 -33.86 -0.08 -6.86
CA PRO A 56 -34.87 -1.13 -6.78
C PRO A 56 -34.39 -2.47 -7.38
N SER A 57 -33.28 -2.48 -8.12
CA SER A 57 -32.69 -3.70 -8.68
C SER A 57 -31.23 -3.50 -9.10
N VAL A 58 -30.50 -4.60 -9.24
CA VAL A 58 -29.12 -4.64 -9.78
C VAL A 58 -28.99 -3.98 -11.16
N LYS A 59 -30.04 -4.00 -12.00
CA LYS A 59 -30.01 -3.32 -13.31
C LYS A 59 -29.85 -1.81 -13.17
N VAL A 60 -30.58 -1.20 -12.24
CA VAL A 60 -30.48 0.23 -11.96
C VAL A 60 -29.15 0.55 -11.28
N ALA A 61 -28.66 -0.33 -10.40
CA ALA A 61 -27.32 -0.21 -9.82
C ALA A 61 -26.22 -0.13 -10.88
N ARG A 62 -26.34 -0.97 -11.92
CA ARG A 62 -25.43 -0.97 -13.07
C ARG A 62 -25.48 0.33 -13.86
N GLU A 63 -26.68 0.87 -14.12
CA GLU A 63 -26.84 2.16 -14.79
C GLU A 63 -26.21 3.31 -13.98
N TRP A 64 -26.41 3.34 -12.65
CA TRP A 64 -25.80 4.33 -11.77
C TRP A 64 -24.27 4.27 -11.78
N HIS A 65 -23.74 3.05 -11.85
CA HIS A 65 -22.32 2.81 -11.96
C HIS A 65 -21.74 3.25 -13.31
N GLU A 66 -22.42 2.94 -14.42
CA GLU A 66 -22.02 3.39 -15.76
C GLU A 66 -22.10 4.92 -15.91
N GLN A 67 -22.96 5.58 -15.13
CA GLN A 67 -23.07 7.03 -15.02
C GLN A 67 -22.07 7.67 -14.03
N GLU A 68 -21.26 6.87 -13.32
CA GLU A 68 -20.32 7.31 -12.28
C GLU A 68 -20.95 8.26 -11.24
N LYS A 69 -22.19 7.96 -10.82
CA LYS A 69 -22.92 8.80 -9.86
C LYS A 69 -22.16 9.01 -8.54
N PRO A 70 -22.24 10.19 -7.90
CA PRO A 70 -21.56 10.49 -6.63
C PRO A 70 -21.76 9.43 -5.55
N GLU A 71 -22.98 8.92 -5.41
CA GLU A 71 -23.34 7.93 -4.40
C GLU A 71 -22.51 6.64 -4.56
N VAL A 72 -22.19 6.23 -5.79
CA VAL A 72 -21.38 5.04 -6.08
C VAL A 72 -19.97 5.18 -5.51
N TRP A 73 -19.40 6.39 -5.53
CA TRP A 73 -18.08 6.68 -5.00
C TRP A 73 -18.06 6.64 -3.48
N ASP A 74 -19.09 7.17 -2.82
CA ASP A 74 -19.22 7.14 -1.36
C ASP A 74 -19.30 5.69 -0.85
N TYR A 75 -20.09 4.84 -1.52
CA TYR A 75 -20.16 3.41 -1.17
C TYR A 75 -18.87 2.65 -1.48
N LEU A 76 -18.18 3.01 -2.56
CA LEU A 76 -16.88 2.42 -2.87
C LEU A 76 -15.88 2.70 -1.73
N GLU A 77 -15.82 3.94 -1.22
CA GLU A 77 -14.96 4.30 -0.09
C GLU A 77 -15.25 3.49 1.17
N GLU A 78 -16.52 3.21 1.45
CA GLU A 78 -16.91 2.42 2.61
C GLU A 78 -16.55 0.93 2.45
N ILE A 79 -16.86 0.33 1.30
CA ILE A 79 -16.60 -1.10 1.03
C ILE A 79 -15.09 -1.39 1.05
N VAL A 80 -14.30 -0.50 0.47
CA VAL A 80 -12.85 -0.66 0.30
C VAL A 80 -12.12 -0.67 1.64
N LYS A 81 -12.60 0.10 2.64
CA LYS A 81 -12.00 0.14 3.99
C LYS A 81 -12.04 -1.20 4.72
N GLU A 82 -13.03 -2.05 4.44
CA GLU A 82 -13.21 -3.33 5.12
C GLU A 82 -12.57 -4.51 4.38
N HIS A 83 -12.09 -4.31 3.15
CA HIS A 83 -11.62 -5.38 2.27
C HIS A 83 -10.12 -5.28 1.98
N PRO A 84 -9.29 -6.19 2.52
CA PRO A 84 -7.89 -6.25 2.15
C PRO A 84 -7.75 -6.67 0.68
N ILE A 85 -6.69 -6.23 0.02
CA ILE A 85 -6.36 -6.66 -1.34
C ILE A 85 -5.00 -7.34 -1.37
N LEU A 86 -4.81 -8.27 -2.30
CA LEU A 86 -3.54 -8.97 -2.50
C LEU A 86 -2.77 -8.33 -3.65
N LEU A 87 -1.55 -7.85 -3.36
CA LEU A 87 -0.60 -7.42 -4.38
C LEU A 87 0.36 -8.55 -4.70
N ASN A 88 0.63 -8.76 -5.99
CA ASN A 88 1.58 -9.75 -6.49
C ASN A 88 2.44 -9.17 -7.60
N ARG A 89 3.76 -9.34 -7.49
CA ARG A 89 4.71 -9.05 -8.56
C ARG A 89 5.20 -10.34 -9.21
N ALA A 90 5.13 -10.40 -10.54
CA ALA A 90 5.72 -11.49 -11.30
C ALA A 90 7.19 -11.16 -11.65
N PRO A 91 8.12 -12.12 -11.58
CA PRO A 91 7.95 -13.50 -11.12
C PRO A 91 7.91 -13.63 -9.58
N THR A 92 7.03 -14.49 -9.07
CA THR A 92 6.92 -14.76 -7.63
C THR A 92 7.95 -15.83 -7.22
N LEU A 93 9.06 -15.41 -6.60
CA LEU A 93 10.15 -16.33 -6.22
C LEU A 93 9.99 -16.97 -4.84
N HIS A 94 9.25 -16.31 -3.95
CA HIS A 94 9.01 -16.76 -2.59
C HIS A 94 7.68 -16.19 -2.07
N ARG A 95 7.19 -16.70 -0.93
CA ARG A 95 5.87 -16.34 -0.39
C ARG A 95 5.64 -14.83 -0.24
N LEU A 96 6.68 -14.05 0.05
CA LEU A 96 6.59 -12.60 0.24
C LEU A 96 6.40 -11.79 -1.05
N GLY A 97 6.44 -12.45 -2.21
CA GLY A 97 6.06 -11.82 -3.48
C GLY A 97 4.55 -11.67 -3.63
N ILE A 98 3.76 -12.16 -2.66
CA ILE A 98 2.34 -11.89 -2.51
C ILE A 98 2.09 -11.44 -1.06
N GLN A 99 1.51 -10.25 -0.89
CA GLN A 99 1.14 -9.74 0.43
C GLN A 99 -0.23 -9.05 0.36
N ALA A 100 -0.91 -9.02 1.51
CA ALA A 100 -2.15 -8.29 1.68
C ALA A 100 -1.90 -6.85 2.16
N PHE A 101 -2.73 -5.94 1.69
CA PHE A 101 -2.71 -4.53 2.05
C PHE A 101 -4.13 -4.00 2.23
N GLU A 102 -4.26 -2.98 3.07
CA GLU A 102 -5.44 -2.13 3.17
C GLU A 102 -5.39 -1.09 2.03
N PRO A 103 -6.36 -1.12 1.10
CA PRO A 103 -6.40 -0.15 0.01
C PRO A 103 -6.83 1.24 0.49
N ILE A 104 -6.06 2.25 0.12
CA ILE A 104 -6.46 3.67 0.17
C ILE A 104 -6.79 4.11 -1.26
N LEU A 105 -7.97 4.69 -1.46
CA LEU A 105 -8.36 5.19 -2.78
C LEU A 105 -7.56 6.43 -3.14
N ILE A 106 -6.90 6.37 -4.31
CA ILE A 106 -6.09 7.46 -4.84
C ILE A 106 -6.58 7.87 -6.23
N GLU A 107 -6.30 9.13 -6.56
CA GLU A 107 -6.45 9.62 -7.92
C GLU A 107 -5.35 9.07 -8.85
N GLY A 108 -5.62 9.05 -10.15
CA GLY A 108 -4.69 8.56 -11.16
C GLY A 108 -4.93 7.11 -11.56
N LYS A 109 -3.89 6.45 -12.09
CA LYS A 109 -3.96 5.10 -12.67
C LYS A 109 -2.92 4.12 -12.12
N ALA A 110 -1.92 4.61 -11.41
CA ALA A 110 -0.81 3.79 -10.89
C ALA A 110 -1.09 3.37 -9.45
N ILE A 111 -0.65 2.16 -9.08
CA ILE A 111 -0.75 1.65 -7.71
C ILE A 111 0.37 2.26 -6.88
N GLN A 112 0.07 2.80 -5.70
CA GLN A 112 1.11 3.25 -4.79
C GLN A 112 1.45 2.16 -3.78
N ILE A 113 2.74 1.93 -3.55
CA ILE A 113 3.20 1.00 -2.51
C ILE A 113 4.20 1.69 -1.59
N HIS A 114 4.27 1.21 -0.35
CA HIS A 114 5.21 1.66 0.64
C HIS A 114 6.66 1.30 0.23
N PRO A 115 7.65 2.22 0.28
CA PRO A 115 9.02 1.91 -0.16
C PRO A 115 9.67 0.70 0.54
N LEU A 116 9.45 0.54 1.84
CA LEU A 116 9.99 -0.60 2.62
C LEU A 116 9.47 -1.98 2.19
N VAL A 117 8.35 -2.08 1.46
CA VAL A 117 7.89 -3.39 0.96
C VAL A 117 8.54 -3.77 -0.38
N CYS A 118 9.18 -2.82 -1.07
CA CYS A 118 9.79 -3.06 -2.39
C CYS A 118 10.85 -4.17 -2.34
N ALA A 119 11.64 -4.26 -1.27
CA ALA A 119 12.62 -5.33 -1.09
C ALA A 119 11.98 -6.72 -1.07
N ALA A 120 10.81 -6.86 -0.42
CA ALA A 120 10.06 -8.11 -0.40
C ALA A 120 9.51 -8.47 -1.80
N PHE A 121 9.08 -7.50 -2.60
CA PHE A 121 8.64 -7.77 -3.97
C PHE A 121 9.78 -7.85 -4.99
N ASN A 122 11.01 -7.54 -4.57
CA ASN A 122 12.15 -7.29 -5.45
C ASN A 122 11.82 -6.25 -6.54
N ALA A 123 11.03 -5.24 -6.19
CA ALA A 123 10.45 -4.27 -7.11
C ALA A 123 11.20 -2.93 -7.08
N ASP A 124 11.19 -2.23 -8.21
CA ASP A 124 11.62 -0.84 -8.35
C ASP A 124 10.53 -0.01 -9.05
N PHE A 125 10.81 1.26 -9.35
CA PHE A 125 9.82 2.22 -9.87
C PHE A 125 10.14 2.68 -11.29
N ASP A 126 10.75 1.81 -12.11
CA ASP A 126 11.17 2.13 -13.48
C ASP A 126 10.16 1.70 -14.57
N GLY A 127 9.01 1.15 -14.17
CA GLY A 127 7.99 0.61 -15.06
C GLY A 127 7.39 -0.71 -14.61
N ASP A 128 7.88 -1.26 -13.49
CA ASP A 128 7.35 -2.45 -12.85
C ASP A 128 5.82 -2.40 -12.67
N GLN A 129 5.20 -3.57 -12.81
CA GLN A 129 3.75 -3.74 -12.70
C GLN A 129 3.39 -4.78 -11.65
N MET A 130 2.33 -4.50 -10.89
CA MET A 130 1.78 -5.45 -9.94
C MET A 130 0.35 -5.82 -10.30
N ALA A 131 0.02 -7.08 -10.05
CA ALA A 131 -1.35 -7.57 -10.11
C ALA A 131 -2.03 -7.42 -8.75
N VAL A 132 -3.28 -6.99 -8.77
CA VAL A 132 -4.18 -6.88 -7.61
C VAL A 132 -5.19 -8.00 -7.67
N HIS A 133 -5.51 -8.63 -6.55
CA HIS A 133 -6.60 -9.61 -6.43
C HIS A 133 -7.43 -9.32 -5.18
N ILE A 134 -8.75 -9.54 -5.27
CA ILE A 134 -9.67 -9.35 -4.15
C ILE A 134 -10.05 -10.71 -3.53
N PRO A 135 -9.75 -10.95 -2.24
CA PRO A 135 -10.32 -12.06 -1.47
C PRO A 135 -11.83 -11.88 -1.30
N LEU A 136 -12.63 -12.83 -1.82
CA LEU A 136 -14.09 -12.71 -1.85
C LEU A 136 -14.78 -13.34 -0.64
N SER A 137 -14.33 -14.52 -0.18
CA SER A 137 -14.95 -15.19 0.97
C SER A 137 -14.48 -14.60 2.28
N VAL A 138 -15.31 -14.69 3.32
CA VAL A 138 -14.98 -14.17 4.66
C VAL A 138 -13.71 -14.85 5.19
N GLU A 139 -13.57 -16.17 4.98
CA GLU A 139 -12.39 -16.93 5.39
C GLU A 139 -11.12 -16.42 4.70
N ALA A 140 -11.20 -16.14 3.39
CA ALA A 140 -10.07 -15.62 2.63
C ALA A 140 -9.70 -14.18 3.05
N GLN A 141 -10.68 -13.35 3.41
CA GLN A 141 -10.43 -12.00 3.94
C GLN A 141 -9.75 -12.07 5.32
N VAL A 142 -10.24 -12.94 6.20
CA VAL A 142 -9.65 -13.16 7.54
C VAL A 142 -8.23 -13.72 7.41
N GLU A 143 -8.00 -14.67 6.50
CA GLU A 143 -6.66 -15.20 6.22
C GLU A 143 -5.72 -14.09 5.72
N ALA A 144 -6.20 -13.25 4.80
CA ALA A 144 -5.43 -12.15 4.26
C ALA A 144 -5.01 -11.15 5.36
N GLN A 145 -5.94 -10.74 6.22
CA GLN A 145 -5.66 -9.82 7.33
C GLN A 145 -4.75 -10.44 8.40
N THR A 146 -4.95 -11.72 8.71
CA THR A 146 -4.26 -12.38 9.83
C THR A 146 -2.86 -12.86 9.45
N LEU A 147 -2.69 -13.41 8.25
CA LEU A 147 -1.46 -14.11 7.84
C LEU A 147 -0.69 -13.39 6.74
N MET A 148 -1.39 -12.72 5.83
CA MET A 148 -0.77 -12.16 4.61
C MET A 148 -0.50 -10.65 4.69
N LEU A 149 -1.04 -9.95 5.69
CA LEU A 149 -0.83 -8.52 5.86
C LEU A 149 0.67 -8.20 5.90
N SER A 150 1.10 -7.14 5.22
CA SER A 150 2.53 -6.81 5.10
C SER A 150 3.24 -6.63 6.45
N THR A 151 2.52 -6.14 7.48
CA THR A 151 3.04 -5.98 8.85
C THR A 151 3.36 -7.30 9.55
N GLN A 152 2.75 -8.41 9.12
CA GLN A 152 3.06 -9.75 9.65
C GLN A 152 4.30 -10.37 8.99
N ASN A 153 4.76 -9.77 7.90
CA ASN A 153 5.73 -10.35 6.98
C ASN A 153 7.03 -9.54 6.92
N ILE A 154 7.50 -9.08 8.09
CA ILE A 154 8.70 -8.22 8.24
C ILE A 154 9.99 -9.04 8.17
N LEU A 155 9.99 -10.30 8.61
CA LEU A 155 11.18 -11.16 8.65
C LEU A 155 11.25 -12.10 7.45
N SER A 156 12.46 -12.29 6.93
CA SER A 156 12.73 -13.29 5.90
C SER A 156 12.52 -14.72 6.44
N PRO A 157 11.67 -15.54 5.80
CA PRO A 157 11.47 -16.93 6.22
C PRO A 157 12.73 -17.80 6.10
N ALA A 158 13.67 -17.43 5.24
CA ALA A 158 14.87 -18.23 4.97
C ALA A 158 15.95 -18.05 6.06
N HIS A 159 16.10 -16.83 6.59
CA HIS A 159 17.24 -16.49 7.46
C HIS A 159 16.88 -15.66 8.70
N GLY A 160 15.60 -15.30 8.88
CA GLY A 160 15.13 -14.56 10.06
C GLY A 160 15.54 -13.08 10.13
N ARG A 161 16.26 -12.56 9.13
CA ARG A 161 16.63 -11.14 9.07
C ARG A 161 15.45 -10.27 8.63
N PRO A 162 15.35 -9.01 9.10
CA PRO A 162 14.33 -8.07 8.62
C PRO A 162 14.45 -7.80 7.12
N LEU A 163 13.31 -7.59 6.46
CA LEU A 163 13.21 -7.22 5.04
C LEU A 163 12.75 -5.78 4.85
N ALA A 164 11.96 -5.25 5.79
CA ALA A 164 11.55 -3.84 5.80
C ALA A 164 12.67 -2.94 6.34
N ILE A 165 13.86 -3.04 5.73
CA ILE A 165 15.03 -2.22 6.10
C ILE A 165 15.03 -0.97 5.21
N PRO A 166 15.25 0.23 5.78
CA PRO A 166 15.45 1.44 4.99
C PRO A 166 16.57 1.26 3.95
N SER A 167 16.37 1.81 2.76
CA SER A 167 17.33 1.70 1.66
C SER A 167 17.67 3.07 1.08
N GLN A 168 18.81 3.14 0.39
CA GLN A 168 19.24 4.31 -0.41
C GLN A 168 19.09 5.63 0.36
N ASP A 169 18.20 6.51 -0.08
CA ASP A 169 18.02 7.87 0.43
C ASP A 169 17.66 7.91 1.92
N MET A 170 16.90 6.93 2.42
CA MET A 170 16.56 6.87 3.85
C MET A 170 17.81 6.66 4.70
N VAL A 171 18.70 5.76 4.26
CA VAL A 171 19.97 5.49 4.94
C VAL A 171 20.89 6.69 4.82
N LEU A 172 20.94 7.32 3.64
CA LEU A 172 21.76 8.52 3.41
C LEU A 172 21.31 9.69 4.30
N GLY A 173 20.00 9.91 4.45
CA GLY A 173 19.45 10.95 5.31
C GLY A 173 19.81 10.72 6.78
N CYS A 174 19.59 9.51 7.29
CA CYS A 174 20.00 9.15 8.66
C CYS A 174 21.52 9.28 8.87
N TYR A 175 22.31 8.80 7.91
CA TYR A 175 23.77 8.91 7.96
C TYR A 175 24.22 10.37 7.99
N TYR A 176 23.69 11.20 7.08
CA TYR A 176 24.03 12.62 7.00
C TYR A 176 23.71 13.37 8.29
N LEU A 177 22.53 13.12 8.87
CA LEU A 177 22.08 13.77 10.11
C LEU A 177 22.88 13.32 11.35
N THR A 178 23.49 12.13 11.32
CA THR A 178 24.24 11.57 12.46
C THR A 178 25.75 11.76 12.38
N LEU A 179 26.26 12.36 11.30
CA LEU A 179 27.67 12.71 11.19
C LEU A 179 28.04 13.83 12.17
N GLU A 180 29.14 13.64 12.89
CA GLU A 180 29.73 14.66 13.77
C GLU A 180 30.63 15.60 12.96
N LYS A 181 30.46 16.91 13.17
CA LYS A 181 31.33 17.95 12.62
C LYS A 181 31.77 18.89 13.74
N LYS A 182 33.07 19.21 13.71
CA LYS A 182 33.67 20.23 14.57
C LYS A 182 33.41 21.63 14.00
N GLU A 183 33.45 22.63 14.87
CA GLU A 183 33.31 24.05 14.57
C GLU A 183 31.93 24.43 14.00
N MET A 184 30.88 23.73 14.48
CA MET A 184 29.51 23.95 14.04
C MET A 184 28.78 24.99 14.92
N LYS A 185 27.77 25.65 14.34
CA LYS A 185 26.97 26.63 15.07
C LYS A 185 26.23 25.94 16.22
N GLY A 186 26.51 26.39 17.45
CA GLY A 186 25.90 25.84 18.66
C GLY A 186 26.64 24.66 19.29
N GLU A 187 27.88 24.39 18.87
CA GLU A 187 28.75 23.39 19.50
C GLU A 187 28.93 23.66 21.02
N GLY A 188 28.96 22.58 21.81
CA GLY A 188 29.13 22.63 23.27
C GLY A 188 27.87 23.02 24.06
N ARG A 189 26.72 23.21 23.41
CA ARG A 189 25.44 23.46 24.10
C ARG A 189 24.90 22.18 24.74
N ILE A 190 24.27 22.35 25.90
CA ILE A 190 23.58 21.28 26.63
C ILE A 190 22.09 21.60 26.59
N PHE A 191 21.29 20.60 26.22
CA PHE A 191 19.83 20.68 26.15
C PHE A 191 19.22 19.73 27.18
N ALA A 192 18.08 20.11 27.74
CA ALA A 192 17.39 19.30 28.75
C ALA A 192 16.45 18.26 28.12
N SER A 193 15.96 18.52 26.89
CA SER A 193 15.04 17.66 26.15
C SER A 193 15.27 17.68 24.64
N GLU A 194 14.70 16.71 23.93
CA GLU A 194 14.69 16.67 22.46
C GLU A 194 13.91 17.86 21.87
N ASP A 195 12.82 18.28 22.51
CA ASP A 195 12.02 19.43 22.08
C ASP A 195 12.83 20.73 22.11
N ASP A 196 13.69 20.92 23.11
CA ASP A 196 14.59 22.08 23.18
C ASP A 196 15.58 22.11 22.00
N VAL A 197 16.04 20.93 21.56
CA VAL A 197 16.94 20.80 20.40
C VAL A 197 16.19 21.18 19.12
N LEU A 198 14.97 20.66 18.92
CA LEU A 198 14.14 20.98 17.74
C LEU A 198 13.77 22.46 17.70
N LEU A 199 13.45 23.05 18.85
CA LEU A 199 13.15 24.48 18.96
C LEU A 199 14.40 25.31 18.60
N ALA A 200 15.55 24.97 19.16
CA ALA A 200 16.80 25.64 18.85
C ALA A 200 17.18 25.53 17.37
N LEU A 201 16.91 24.38 16.74
CA LEU A 201 17.09 24.18 15.31
C LEU A 201 16.14 25.07 14.47
N SER A 202 14.87 25.15 14.86
CA SER A 202 13.86 25.99 14.18
C SER A 202 14.19 27.49 14.21
N TYR A 203 14.74 27.97 15.33
CA TYR A 203 15.24 29.35 15.48
C TYR A 203 16.65 29.54 14.90
N GLN A 204 17.20 28.52 14.23
CA GLN A 204 18.54 28.53 13.65
C GLN A 204 19.64 28.86 14.67
N LEU A 205 19.43 28.56 15.95
CA LEU A 205 20.42 28.75 17.02
C LEU A 205 21.50 27.67 16.97
N ILE A 206 21.13 26.50 16.46
CA ILE A 206 22.00 25.38 16.12
C ILE A 206 21.77 25.00 14.66
N SER A 207 22.71 24.29 14.04
CA SER A 207 22.64 23.91 12.62
C SER A 207 22.70 22.39 12.42
N SER A 208 21.77 21.83 11.66
CA SER A 208 21.76 20.42 11.24
C SER A 208 22.47 20.21 9.90
N TRP A 209 23.64 20.84 9.71
CA TRP A 209 24.39 20.97 8.44
C TRP A 209 23.88 22.10 7.53
N GLN A 210 24.80 22.73 6.77
CA GLN A 210 24.56 23.90 5.89
C GLN A 210 23.60 23.60 4.74
#